data_AF-A0A7C5UZR4-F1
#
_entry.id   AF-A0A7C5UZR4-F1
#
_cell.length_a   1.000
_cell.length_b   1.000
_cell.length_c   1.000
_cell.angle_alpha   90.00
_cell.angle_beta   90.00
_cell.angle_gamma   90.00
#
_symmetry.space_group_name_H-M   'P 1'
#
loop_
_entity.id
_entity.type
_entity.pdbx_description
1 polymer ?
#
loop_
_entity_poly.entity_id
_entity_poly.type
_entity_poly.pdbx_seq_one_letter_code
_entity_poly.pdbx_strand_id
1 'polypeptide(L)'
;SHMFWQGIDPCAAIRTLGEAVFHVHAKDTRLYDVNYKVNGVLDTKPYSDEKNRSWLFRTVGYGHGADFWTDFVSTLQMIGYNDVLSIEHEDSLMSVEEGLTKAAAFLNGIIIKEKLAGMWWA
;
A
#
# COMPACT_ATOMS: atom_id res chain seq x y z
N SER A 1 -3.67 -3.46 0.12
CA SER A 1 -3.22 -4.86 0.26
C SER A 1 -3.91 -5.84 -0.69
N HIS A 2 -5.23 -6.07 -0.58
CA HIS A 2 -5.89 -7.14 -1.34
C HIS A 2 -5.91 -6.93 -2.86
N MET A 3 -6.04 -5.67 -3.29
CA MET A 3 -6.01 -5.29 -4.70
C MET A 3 -4.77 -5.84 -5.43
N PHE A 4 -3.60 -5.84 -4.78
CA PHE A 4 -2.35 -6.26 -5.39
C PHE A 4 -2.37 -7.72 -5.86
N TRP A 5 -2.78 -8.65 -5.01
CA TRP A 5 -2.81 -10.07 -5.39
C TRP A 5 -3.99 -10.39 -6.31
N GLN A 6 -5.02 -9.55 -6.35
CA GLN A 6 -6.12 -9.64 -7.31
C GLN A 6 -5.77 -9.06 -8.69
N GLY A 7 -4.60 -8.43 -8.84
CA GLY A 7 -4.21 -7.74 -10.08
C GLY A 7 -4.97 -6.43 -10.33
N ILE A 8 -5.58 -5.86 -9.30
CA ILE A 8 -6.25 -4.56 -9.36
C ILE A 8 -5.20 -3.47 -9.09
N ASP A 9 -5.11 -2.49 -9.99
CA ASP A 9 -4.30 -1.29 -9.80
C ASP A 9 -4.99 -0.36 -8.77
N PRO A 10 -4.38 -0.11 -7.59
CA PRO A 10 -4.97 0.75 -6.57
C PRO A 10 -5.14 2.21 -7.02
N CYS A 11 -4.21 2.77 -7.80
CA CYS A 11 -4.30 4.15 -8.29
C CYS A 11 -5.44 4.28 -9.31
N ALA A 12 -5.60 3.30 -10.20
CA ALA A 12 -6.73 3.27 -11.13
C ALA A 12 -8.08 3.13 -10.39
N ALA A 13 -8.13 2.29 -9.35
CA ALA A 13 -9.31 2.14 -8.50
C ALA A 13 -9.67 3.44 -7.78
N ILE A 14 -8.70 4.15 -7.20
CA ILE A 14 -8.90 5.46 -6.56
C ILE A 14 -9.47 6.46 -7.57
N ARG A 15 -8.87 6.60 -8.76
CA ARG A 15 -9.37 7.51 -9.79
C ARG A 15 -10.80 7.18 -10.22
N THR A 16 -11.12 5.90 -10.30
CA THR A 16 -12.47 5.43 -10.67
C THR A 16 -13.50 5.74 -9.60
N LEU A 17 -13.15 5.55 -8.33
CA LEU A 17 -14.03 5.83 -7.19
C LEU A 17 -14.20 7.34 -6.94
N GLY A 18 -13.16 8.13 -7.16
CA GLY A 18 -13.18 9.58 -6.96
C GLY A 18 -13.66 9.95 -5.55
N GLU A 19 -14.68 10.80 -5.48
CA GLU A 19 -15.26 11.28 -4.23
C GLU A 19 -15.86 10.18 -3.32
N ALA A 20 -16.03 8.96 -3.83
CA ALA A 20 -16.48 7.83 -3.01
C ALA A 20 -15.37 7.26 -2.09
N VAL A 21 -14.13 7.75 -2.19
CA VAL A 21 -13.04 7.39 -1.27
C VAL A 21 -13.13 8.21 0.01
N PHE A 22 -13.78 7.66 1.03
CA PHE A 22 -13.95 8.32 2.34
C PHE A 22 -12.85 8.02 3.35
N HIS A 23 -12.16 6.88 3.21
CA HIS A 23 -11.13 6.46 4.15
C HIS A 23 -10.10 5.58 3.46
N VAL A 24 -8.85 5.64 3.93
CA VAL A 24 -7.74 4.89 3.33
C VAL A 24 -6.96 4.15 4.40
N HIS A 25 -6.81 2.84 4.20
CA HIS A 25 -5.87 2.01 4.93
C HIS A 25 -4.58 1.82 4.11
N ALA A 26 -3.45 2.32 4.62
CA ALA A 26 -2.14 1.97 4.13
C ALA A 26 -1.76 0.58 4.65
N LYS A 27 -1.86 -0.41 3.76
CA LYS A 27 -1.47 -1.81 4.00
C LYS A 27 -0.83 -2.40 2.76
N ASP A 28 0.32 -3.02 2.94
CA ASP A 28 1.17 -3.48 1.84
C ASP A 28 1.08 -5.01 1.65
N THR A 29 1.51 -5.49 0.49
CA THR A 29 1.50 -6.90 0.12
C THR A 29 2.64 -7.18 -0.84
N ARG A 30 3.32 -8.31 -0.67
CA ARG A 30 4.33 -8.78 -1.60
C ARG A 30 3.92 -10.11 -2.21
N LEU A 31 3.89 -10.19 -3.54
CA LEU A 31 3.78 -11.45 -4.26
C LEU A 31 5.18 -12.06 -4.43
N TYR A 32 5.27 -13.37 -4.29
CA TYR A 32 6.51 -14.13 -4.42
C TYR A 32 6.47 -15.03 -5.65
N ASP A 33 7.20 -14.65 -6.71
CA ASP A 33 7.26 -15.31 -8.01
C ASP A 33 7.43 -16.84 -7.92
N VAL A 34 8.26 -17.29 -6.97
CA VAL A 34 8.54 -18.71 -6.74
C VAL A 34 7.29 -19.53 -6.42
N ASN A 35 6.28 -18.90 -5.81
CA ASN A 35 5.06 -19.56 -5.36
C ASN A 35 3.85 -19.18 -6.22
N TYR A 36 3.57 -17.89 -6.45
CA TYR A 36 2.30 -17.50 -7.11
C TYR A 36 2.25 -17.88 -8.58
N LYS A 37 3.40 -17.99 -9.28
CA LYS A 37 3.42 -18.43 -10.69
C LYS A 37 3.05 -19.90 -10.86
N VAL A 38 3.18 -20.70 -9.79
CA VAL A 38 2.87 -22.13 -9.77
C VAL A 38 1.50 -22.38 -9.14
N ASN A 39 1.26 -21.74 -7.99
CA ASN A 39 0.07 -21.97 -7.16
C ASN A 39 -1.13 -21.09 -7.54
N GLY A 40 -0.89 -20.00 -8.28
CA GLY A 40 -1.86 -18.91 -8.44
C GLY A 40 -1.93 -18.00 -7.20
N VAL A 41 -2.91 -17.09 -7.20
CA VAL A 41 -3.05 -16.05 -6.16
C VAL A 41 -4.06 -16.40 -5.05
N LEU A 42 -4.91 -17.41 -5.26
CA LEU A 42 -5.89 -17.88 -4.28
C LEU A 42 -5.21 -18.76 -3.22
N ASP A 43 -4.44 -18.12 -2.35
CA ASP A 43 -3.65 -18.82 -1.33
C ASP A 43 -4.43 -19.02 -0.02
N THR A 44 -4.87 -20.25 0.22
CA THR A 44 -5.64 -20.65 1.40
C THR A 44 -4.79 -21.21 2.55
N LYS A 45 -3.45 -21.16 2.43
CA LYS A 45 -2.56 -21.65 3.50
C LYS A 45 -2.68 -20.78 4.76
N PRO A 46 -2.20 -21.25 5.94
CA PRO A 46 -2.06 -20.39 7.11
C PRO A 46 -1.16 -19.18 6.85
N TYR A 47 -1.37 -18.06 7.54
CA TYR A 47 -0.51 -16.87 7.38
C TYR A 47 0.92 -17.10 7.87
N SER A 48 1.10 -18.02 8.82
CA SER A 48 2.38 -18.43 9.39
C SER A 48 3.17 -19.44 8.52
N ASP A 49 2.74 -19.68 7.28
CA ASP A 49 3.43 -20.56 6.32
C ASP A 49 4.18 -19.72 5.29
N GLU A 50 4.97 -18.75 5.75
CA GLU A 50 5.44 -17.62 4.94
C GLU A 50 6.23 -18.07 3.71
N LYS A 51 7.05 -19.11 3.89
CA LYS A 51 7.91 -19.66 2.85
C LYS A 51 7.13 -20.22 1.66
N ASN A 52 5.94 -20.78 1.88
CA ASN A 52 5.17 -21.50 0.87
C ASN A 52 3.97 -20.70 0.35
N ARG A 53 3.74 -19.49 0.89
CA ARG A 53 2.67 -18.60 0.43
C ARG A 53 3.04 -17.86 -0.86
N SER A 54 2.03 -17.67 -1.68
CA SER A 54 2.06 -16.97 -2.97
C SER A 54 2.24 -15.47 -2.78
N TRP A 55 1.75 -14.95 -1.66
CA TRP A 55 1.91 -13.57 -1.24
C TRP A 55 1.81 -13.45 0.29
N LEU A 56 2.39 -12.37 0.82
CA LEU A 56 2.33 -12.00 2.23
C LEU A 56 1.82 -10.56 2.37
N PHE A 57 1.02 -10.30 3.41
CA PHE A 57 0.87 -8.93 3.90
C PHE A 57 2.19 -8.48 4.50
N ARG A 58 2.56 -7.23 4.22
CA ARG A 58 3.85 -6.67 4.61
C ARG A 58 3.67 -5.31 5.26
N THR A 59 4.67 -4.95 6.06
CA THR A 59 4.92 -3.59 6.49
C THR A 59 4.98 -2.66 5.28
N VAL A 60 4.33 -1.49 5.37
CA VAL A 60 4.34 -0.48 4.31
C VAL A 60 5.78 -0.10 3.96
N GLY A 61 6.11 -0.17 2.66
CA GLY A 61 7.46 0.04 2.14
C GLY A 61 8.24 -1.26 1.89
N TYR A 62 7.76 -2.41 2.37
CA TYR A 62 8.39 -3.73 2.18
C TYR A 62 7.69 -4.60 1.12
N GLY A 63 6.46 -4.28 0.73
CA GLY A 63 5.81 -4.89 -0.43
C GLY A 63 6.09 -4.09 -1.70
N HIS A 64 5.83 -2.78 -1.63
CA HIS A 64 6.03 -1.81 -2.70
C HIS A 64 6.87 -0.63 -2.21
N GLY A 65 7.73 -0.10 -3.10
CA GLY A 65 8.67 0.96 -2.79
C GLY A 65 8.09 2.38 -2.92
N ALA A 66 8.96 3.38 -2.72
CA ALA A 66 8.58 4.79 -2.73
C ALA A 66 7.87 5.21 -4.03
N ASP A 67 8.29 4.72 -5.19
CA ASP A 67 7.68 5.06 -6.50
C ASP A 67 6.18 4.77 -6.54
N PHE A 68 5.73 3.64 -5.98
CA PHE A 68 4.31 3.33 -5.89
C PHE A 68 3.61 4.23 -4.86
N TRP A 69 4.20 4.38 -3.67
CA TRP A 69 3.55 5.10 -2.58
C TRP A 69 3.45 6.61 -2.84
N THR A 70 4.41 7.21 -3.56
CA THR A 70 4.32 8.61 -4.02
C THR A 70 3.21 8.79 -5.04
N ASP A 71 3.07 7.87 -6.01
CA ASP A 71 1.97 7.92 -6.99
C ASP A 71 0.60 7.69 -6.33
N PHE A 72 0.53 6.79 -5.36
CA PHE A 72 -0.68 6.53 -4.58
C PHE A 72 -1.15 7.78 -3.81
N VAL A 73 -0.25 8.43 -3.06
CA VAL A 73 -0.54 9.68 -2.34
C VAL A 73 -0.90 10.80 -3.31
N SER A 74 -0.18 10.92 -4.43
CA SER A 74 -0.50 11.90 -5.47
C SER A 74 -1.88 11.67 -6.07
N THR A 75 -2.27 10.41 -6.24
CA THR A 75 -3.59 10.02 -6.77
C THR A 75 -4.72 10.35 -5.81
N LEU A 76 -4.53 10.12 -4.52
CA LEU A 76 -5.45 10.59 -3.49
C LEU A 76 -5.61 12.12 -3.52
N GLN A 77 -4.50 12.86 -3.64
CA GLN A 77 -4.57 14.32 -3.76
C GLN A 77 -5.31 14.78 -5.02
N MET A 78 -5.12 14.10 -6.16
CA MET A 78 -5.81 14.41 -7.42
C MET A 78 -7.34 14.26 -7.33
N ILE A 79 -7.84 13.29 -6.56
CA ILE A 79 -9.28 13.12 -6.33
C ILE A 79 -9.82 13.99 -5.18
N GLY A 80 -8.98 14.85 -4.60
CA GLY A 80 -9.36 15.76 -3.51
C GLY A 80 -9.37 15.14 -2.11
N TYR A 81 -8.90 13.90 -1.95
CA TYR A 81 -8.78 13.28 -0.63
C TYR A 81 -7.77 14.05 0.24
N ASN A 82 -8.21 14.50 1.41
CA ASN A 82 -7.45 15.38 2.29
C ASN A 82 -7.45 14.94 3.76
N ASP A 83 -7.71 13.65 4.01
CA ASP A 83 -7.82 13.06 5.34
C ASP A 83 -6.65 12.10 5.61
N VAL A 84 -6.75 11.30 6.66
CA VAL A 84 -5.68 10.45 7.18
C VAL A 84 -5.29 9.29 6.26
N LEU A 85 -3.99 8.98 6.24
CA LEU A 85 -3.49 7.70 5.76
C LEU A 85 -3.34 6.74 6.96
N SER A 86 -4.37 5.96 7.24
CA SER A 86 -4.41 5.07 8.42
C SER A 86 -3.56 3.82 8.19
N ILE A 87 -2.60 3.52 9.07
CA ILE A 87 -1.77 2.32 8.91
C ILE A 87 -2.51 1.12 9.49
N GLU A 88 -2.78 0.12 8.64
CA GLU A 88 -3.24 -1.20 9.07
C GLU A 88 -2.03 -2.14 9.00
N HIS A 89 -1.44 -2.43 10.17
CA HIS A 89 -0.20 -3.19 10.24
C HIS A 89 -0.46 -4.71 10.36
N GLU A 90 -0.09 -5.46 9.32
CA GLU A 90 0.00 -6.91 9.34
C GLU A 90 1.23 -7.37 8.55
N ASP A 91 2.21 -7.92 9.25
CA ASP A 91 3.41 -8.54 8.68
C ASP A 91 3.78 -9.74 9.54
N SER A 92 3.88 -10.93 8.94
CA SER A 92 4.24 -12.15 9.66
C SER A 92 5.75 -12.27 9.91
N LEU A 93 6.57 -11.40 9.32
CA LEU A 93 8.04 -11.43 9.44
C LEU A 93 8.61 -10.34 10.34
N MET A 94 7.81 -9.40 10.84
CA MET A 94 8.26 -8.33 11.72
C MET A 94 7.42 -8.26 12.98
N SER A 95 8.02 -7.80 14.07
CA SER A 95 7.25 -7.46 15.27
C SER A 95 6.35 -6.25 15.01
N VAL A 96 5.24 -6.17 15.74
CA VAL A 96 4.24 -5.09 15.59
C VAL A 96 4.90 -3.71 15.74
N GLU A 97 5.72 -3.52 16.77
CA GLU A 97 6.33 -2.22 17.06
C GLU A 97 7.34 -1.81 15.98
N GLU A 98 8.21 -2.74 15.58
CA GLU A 98 9.21 -2.47 14.54
C GLU A 98 8.56 -2.18 13.20
N GLY A 99 7.58 -2.99 12.81
CA GLY A 99 6.87 -2.84 11.55
C GLY A 99 6.07 -1.54 11.51
N LEU A 100 5.31 -1.23 12.56
CA LEU A 100 4.54 0.02 12.64
C LEU A 100 5.47 1.25 12.61
N THR A 101 6.57 1.23 13.37
CA THR A 101 7.55 2.32 13.40
C THR A 101 8.17 2.56 12.03
N LYS A 102 8.56 1.49 11.33
CA LYS A 102 9.13 1.58 9.98
C LYS A 102 8.12 2.07 8.96
N ALA A 103 6.89 1.58 9.00
CA ALA A 103 5.81 2.03 8.12
C ALA A 103 5.52 3.53 8.31
N ALA A 104 5.41 3.98 9.57
CA ALA A 104 5.17 5.38 9.89
C ALA A 104 6.33 6.27 9.44
N ALA A 105 7.58 5.85 9.66
CA ALA A 105 8.75 6.59 9.21
C ALA A 105 8.80 6.69 7.68
N PHE A 106 8.54 5.59 6.97
CA PHE A 106 8.48 5.56 5.52
C PHE A 106 7.39 6.49 4.98
N LEU A 107 6.14 6.35 5.43
CA LEU A 107 5.03 7.18 4.96
C LEU A 107 5.22 8.66 5.28
N ASN A 108 5.83 9.00 6.42
CA ASN A 108 6.15 10.40 6.76
C ASN A 108 7.08 11.08 5.74
N GLY A 109 7.92 10.31 5.05
CA GLY A 109 8.76 10.80 3.95
C GLY A 109 8.04 10.90 2.60
N ILE A 110 6.82 10.37 2.49
CA ILE A 110 6.06 10.28 1.24
C ILE A 110 4.87 11.25 1.22
N ILE A 111 4.20 11.45 2.37
CA ILE A 111 3.01 12.30 2.43
C ILE A 111 3.31 13.76 2.06
N ILE A 112 2.43 14.34 1.25
CA ILE A 112 2.49 15.75 0.87
C ILE A 112 1.86 16.58 1.99
N LYS A 113 2.68 17.37 2.70
CA LYS A 113 2.24 18.16 3.86
C LYS A 113 1.79 19.57 3.48
N GLU A 114 2.44 20.15 2.47
CA GLU A 114 2.17 21.52 2.02
C GLU A 114 1.42 21.48 0.69
N LYS A 115 0.30 22.19 0.62
CA LYS A 115 -0.41 22.40 -0.64
C LYS A 115 0.26 23.55 -1.39
N LEU A 116 0.48 23.34 -2.69
CA LEU A 116 0.93 24.40 -3.58
C LEU A 116 -0.16 25.49 -3.67
N ALA A 117 0.19 26.74 -3.33
CA ALA A 117 -0.76 27.86 -3.38
C ALA A 117 -1.10 28.30 -4.82
N GLY A 118 -0.21 28.02 -5.78
CA GLY A 118 -0.38 28.29 -7.19
C GLY A 118 0.80 27.75 -8.00
N MET A 119 0.58 27.45 -9.28
CA MET A 119 1.67 27.08 -10.18
C MET A 119 2.60 28.29 -10.33
N TRP A 120 3.87 28.14 -9.97
CA TRP A 120 4.86 29.22 -10.05
C TRP A 120 5.61 29.24 -11.40
N TRP A 121 5.50 28.15 -12.16
CA TRP A 121 6.24 27.91 -13.41
C TRP A 121 5.35 27.92 -14.65
N ALA A 122 4.06 28.22 -14.51
CA ALA A 122 3.09 28.37 -15.60
C ALA A 122 2.51 29.78 -15.62
#